data_AF-A0A3N5AAH3-F1
#
_entry.id   AF-A0A3N5AAH3-F1
#
_cell.length_a   1.000
_cell.length_b   1.000
_cell.length_c   1.000
_cell.angle_alpha   90.00
_cell.angle_beta   90.00
_cell.angle_gamma   90.00
#
_symmetry.space_group_name_H-M   'P 1'
#
loop_
_entity.id
_entity.type
_entity.pdbx_description
1 polymer ?
#
loop_
_entity_poly.entity_id
_entity_poly.type
_entity_poly.pdbx_seq_one_letter_code
_entity_poly.pdbx_strand_id
1 'polypeptide(L)'
;MQHAATMLAGPGTVAPPGPPSAPPGGPAGQPPAAPSGVPTVGPGYQAVLRYRAPDGSEQQLIRRSAPGTPHPEWQILYELRAMNVPPQQVLELHTELASCELPGGYCARMIRETWPQVRITSVAPYGTDHAGRQQGMRHLLTHQGELHQVADGPARPAPVRAPLPQVPLQPAIPMDAIAQELAGAFGPQGVFRFDQRAVSRQGVPEIVAQTLMWAGLPVDFGPFFWAQAVPGQPVPTLAELAAQRQVQPASDAGSYLVIGSDFGKALCVQYGTAHIVAVPVEGGPGGAPVPPQFVNSSLPQFARSLAMLGQMWRLRQHLTPEQAGRWTVDFQANLAGLDSAALASPESWWSVLLEQMWDGLL
;
A
#
# COMPACT_ATOMS: atom_id res chain seq x y z
N MET A 1 68.89 -23.36 64.69
CA MET A 1 70.14 -23.36 63.90
C MET A 1 70.02 -24.43 62.84
N GLN A 2 70.29 -24.06 61.56
CA GLN A 2 70.71 -24.94 60.44
C GLN A 2 69.66 -25.94 59.91
N HIS A 3 69.36 -26.11 58.61
CA HIS A 3 70.02 -25.75 57.34
C HIS A 3 68.96 -25.54 56.23
N ALA A 4 69.34 -24.80 55.18
CA ALA A 4 68.61 -24.63 53.92
C ALA A 4 69.07 -25.64 52.84
N ALA A 5 68.17 -26.01 51.92
CA ALA A 5 68.43 -26.44 50.52
C ALA A 5 67.06 -26.54 49.80
N THR A 6 66.70 -25.60 48.91
CA THR A 6 66.93 -25.57 47.45
C THR A 6 66.18 -26.66 46.64
N MET A 7 65.09 -26.19 46.02
CA MET A 7 64.55 -26.42 44.67
C MET A 7 64.86 -27.73 43.94
N LEU A 8 63.80 -28.41 43.44
CA LEU A 8 63.74 -29.02 42.11
C LEU A 8 62.27 -29.24 41.69
N ALA A 9 61.97 -28.85 40.45
CA ALA A 9 60.65 -28.86 39.82
C ALA A 9 60.19 -30.26 39.39
N GLY A 10 58.88 -30.49 39.40
CA GLY A 10 58.21 -31.66 38.82
C GLY A 10 56.92 -31.24 38.09
N PRO A 11 56.55 -31.89 36.97
CA PRO A 11 55.66 -31.32 35.96
C PRO A 11 54.18 -31.45 36.31
N GLY A 12 53.41 -30.48 35.79
CA GLY A 12 51.99 -30.28 36.05
C GLY A 12 51.05 -31.34 35.47
N THR A 13 49.95 -31.54 36.18
CA THR A 13 48.76 -32.22 35.70
C THR A 13 47.73 -31.15 35.31
N VAL A 14 47.39 -31.13 34.02
CA VAL A 14 46.49 -30.14 33.39
C VAL A 14 45.05 -30.62 33.55
N ALA A 15 44.20 -29.78 34.13
CA ALA A 15 42.76 -29.99 34.25
C ALA A 15 42.05 -29.87 32.88
N PRO A 16 40.93 -30.59 32.65
CA PRO A 16 40.22 -30.58 31.37
C PRO A 16 39.54 -29.23 31.09
N PRO A 17 39.46 -28.82 29.81
CA PRO A 17 38.99 -27.49 29.43
C PRO A 17 37.48 -27.34 29.61
N GLY A 18 37.07 -26.21 30.19
CA GLY A 18 35.68 -25.78 30.28
C GLY A 18 35.08 -25.42 28.91
N PRO A 19 33.74 -25.30 28.82
CA PRO A 19 33.05 -25.02 27.57
C PRO A 19 33.43 -23.64 27.00
N PRO A 20 33.48 -23.49 25.66
CA PRO A 20 33.92 -22.26 25.02
C PRO A 20 32.97 -21.09 25.31
N SER A 21 33.55 -19.96 25.69
CA SER A 21 32.88 -18.68 25.88
C SER A 21 32.28 -18.16 24.58
N ALA A 22 31.05 -17.64 24.65
CA ALA A 22 30.36 -16.99 23.55
C ALA A 22 31.19 -15.83 22.96
N PRO A 23 31.13 -15.58 21.64
CA PRO A 23 31.87 -14.49 21.02
C PRO A 23 31.37 -13.13 21.54
N PRO A 24 32.25 -12.13 21.71
CA PRO A 24 31.86 -10.80 22.11
C PRO A 24 30.93 -10.17 21.06
N GLY A 25 29.85 -9.57 21.55
CA GLY A 25 28.79 -8.97 20.74
C GLY A 25 29.33 -8.02 19.68
N GLY A 26 28.92 -8.25 18.43
CA GLY A 26 29.09 -7.28 17.36
C GLY A 26 28.39 -5.97 17.71
N PRO A 27 28.84 -4.84 17.14
CA PRO A 27 28.26 -3.54 17.45
C PRO A 27 26.77 -3.56 17.15
N ALA A 28 25.96 -3.35 18.19
CA ALA A 28 24.55 -3.07 18.04
C ALA A 28 24.43 -1.87 17.09
N GLY A 29 23.84 -2.11 15.91
CA GLY A 29 23.56 -1.05 14.95
C GLY A 29 22.81 0.06 15.66
N GLN A 30 23.38 1.26 15.67
CA GLN A 30 22.67 2.44 16.15
C GLN A 30 21.35 2.54 15.40
N PRO A 31 20.23 2.85 16.09
CA PRO A 31 18.99 3.18 15.40
C PRO A 31 19.29 4.27 14.38
N PRO A 32 18.78 4.18 13.14
CA PRO A 32 18.95 5.26 12.17
C PRO A 32 18.50 6.58 12.82
N ALA A 33 19.34 7.61 12.73
CA ALA A 33 19.04 8.92 13.28
C ALA A 33 17.68 9.38 12.77
N ALA A 34 16.80 9.78 13.69
CA ALA A 34 15.50 10.32 13.31
C ALA A 34 15.74 11.51 12.36
N PRO A 35 15.11 11.54 11.18
CA PRO A 35 15.32 12.60 10.22
C PRO A 35 15.02 13.95 10.88
N SER A 36 16.04 14.80 10.92
CA SER A 36 15.95 16.16 11.46
C SER A 36 15.26 17.05 10.42
N GLY A 37 14.05 17.52 10.72
CA GLY A 37 13.34 18.45 9.84
C GLY A 37 11.84 18.50 10.11
N VAL A 38 11.18 19.50 9.53
CA VAL A 38 9.71 19.53 9.47
C VAL A 38 9.27 18.38 8.57
N PRO A 39 8.32 17.53 9.00
CA PRO A 39 7.81 16.47 8.15
C PRO A 39 7.22 17.05 6.85
N THR A 40 7.68 16.53 5.72
CA THR A 40 7.40 17.09 4.39
C THR A 40 7.24 15.93 3.40
N VAL A 41 6.16 15.94 2.61
CA VAL A 41 5.98 14.96 1.52
C VAL A 41 6.87 15.31 0.32
N GLY A 42 7.20 14.28 -0.46
CA GLY A 42 8.02 14.38 -1.65
C GLY A 42 7.33 15.15 -2.79
N PRO A 43 8.08 15.41 -3.87
CA PRO A 43 7.62 16.25 -4.95
C PRO A 43 6.65 15.55 -5.91
N GLY A 44 6.41 14.25 -5.71
CA GLY A 44 5.66 13.46 -6.66
C GLY A 44 6.35 13.35 -8.03
N TYR A 45 5.56 13.05 -9.05
CA TYR A 45 6.03 12.87 -10.42
C TYR A 45 5.04 13.38 -11.46
N GLN A 46 5.53 13.59 -12.67
CA GLN A 46 4.76 14.01 -13.82
C GLN A 46 4.57 12.86 -14.83
N ALA A 47 3.41 12.88 -15.50
CA ALA A 47 3.15 12.12 -16.71
C ALA A 47 2.70 13.06 -17.85
N VAL A 48 3.17 12.76 -19.06
CA VAL A 48 2.83 13.47 -20.30
C VAL A 48 2.27 12.47 -21.29
N LEU A 49 1.05 12.71 -21.76
CA LEU A 49 0.38 11.88 -22.75
C LEU A 49 0.23 12.64 -24.06
N ARG A 50 0.53 11.97 -25.18
CA ARG A 50 0.18 12.42 -26.53
C ARG A 50 -1.05 11.67 -27.02
N TYR A 51 -2.00 12.39 -27.60
CA TYR A 51 -3.19 11.80 -28.20
C TYR A 51 -3.58 12.56 -29.47
N ARG A 52 -4.44 11.96 -30.29
CA ARG A 52 -5.03 12.60 -31.46
C ARG A 52 -6.41 13.15 -31.13
N ALA A 53 -6.60 14.45 -31.30
CA ALA A 53 -7.87 15.13 -31.07
C ALA A 53 -8.88 14.83 -32.20
N PRO A 54 -10.18 15.14 -32.01
CA PRO A 54 -11.22 14.87 -33.01
C PRO A 54 -10.99 15.53 -34.37
N ASP A 55 -10.26 16.65 -34.41
CA ASP A 55 -9.87 17.35 -35.64
C ASP A 55 -8.66 16.72 -36.35
N GLY A 56 -8.13 15.63 -35.80
CA GLY A 56 -6.97 14.91 -36.32
C GLY A 56 -5.62 15.47 -35.88
N SER A 57 -5.59 16.59 -35.15
CA SER A 57 -4.36 17.18 -34.62
C SER A 57 -3.78 16.35 -33.46
N GLU A 58 -2.46 16.35 -33.31
CA GLU A 58 -1.82 15.76 -32.13
C GLU A 58 -1.76 16.79 -31.00
N GLN A 59 -2.26 16.39 -29.84
CA GLN A 59 -2.33 17.20 -28.63
C GLN A 59 -1.57 16.52 -27.50
N GLN A 60 -1.21 17.31 -26.48
CA GLN A 60 -0.55 16.83 -25.28
C GLN A 60 -1.38 17.12 -24.05
N LEU A 61 -1.35 16.18 -23.10
CA LEU A 61 -1.93 16.34 -21.77
C LEU A 61 -0.86 16.06 -20.72
N ILE A 62 -0.71 16.97 -19.77
CA ILE A 62 0.29 16.89 -18.70
C ILE A 62 -0.43 16.85 -17.36
N ARG A 63 -0.10 15.86 -16.53
CA ARG A 63 -0.59 15.76 -15.16
C ARG A 63 0.54 15.43 -14.20
N ARG A 64 0.36 15.83 -12.94
CA ARG A 64 1.32 15.62 -11.85
C ARG A 64 0.60 15.00 -10.66
N SER A 65 1.26 14.09 -9.96
CA SER A 65 0.76 13.65 -8.65
C SER A 65 0.77 14.81 -7.65
N ALA A 66 -0.19 14.80 -6.75
CA ALA A 66 -0.30 15.76 -5.67
C ALA A 66 -1.09 15.13 -4.50
N PRO A 67 -0.90 15.62 -3.26
CA PRO A 67 -1.66 15.13 -2.12
C PRO A 67 -3.18 15.18 -2.33
N GLY A 68 -3.86 14.08 -2.04
CA GLY A 68 -5.32 13.95 -2.18
C GLY A 68 -5.78 13.76 -3.62
N THR A 69 -4.89 13.36 -4.53
CA THR A 69 -5.22 13.09 -5.94
C THR A 69 -4.67 11.72 -6.36
N PRO A 70 -5.34 11.01 -7.29
CA PRO A 70 -4.80 9.74 -7.78
C PRO A 70 -3.52 9.99 -8.60
N HIS A 71 -2.80 8.91 -8.92
CA HIS A 71 -1.64 8.97 -9.81
C HIS A 71 -1.96 9.69 -11.14
N PRO A 72 -0.99 10.40 -11.75
CA PRO A 72 -1.22 11.21 -12.94
C PRO A 72 -1.76 10.42 -14.13
N GLU A 73 -1.50 9.12 -14.25
CA GLU A 73 -2.07 8.27 -15.30
C GLU A 73 -3.60 8.09 -15.15
N TRP A 74 -4.09 7.95 -13.91
CA TRP A 74 -5.53 7.96 -13.63
C TRP A 74 -6.14 9.34 -13.85
N GLN A 75 -5.45 10.42 -13.47
CA GLN A 75 -5.91 11.78 -13.77
C GLN A 75 -6.08 11.99 -15.28
N ILE A 76 -5.09 11.56 -16.07
CA ILE A 76 -5.12 11.59 -17.53
C ILE A 76 -6.27 10.75 -18.08
N LEU A 77 -6.48 9.52 -17.58
CA LEU A 77 -7.61 8.68 -17.98
C LEU A 77 -8.95 9.39 -17.81
N TYR A 78 -9.20 9.99 -16.65
CA TYR A 78 -10.46 10.67 -16.37
C TYR A 78 -10.68 11.87 -17.28
N GLU A 79 -9.62 12.61 -17.59
CA GLU A 79 -9.70 13.77 -18.45
C GLU A 79 -9.89 13.43 -19.93
N LEU A 80 -9.18 12.41 -20.44
CA LEU A 80 -9.45 11.90 -21.79
C LEU A 80 -10.90 11.47 -21.94
N ARG A 81 -11.45 10.78 -20.93
CA ARG A 81 -12.87 10.40 -20.91
C ARG A 81 -13.78 11.63 -20.91
N ALA A 82 -13.47 12.65 -20.12
CA ALA A 82 -14.23 13.90 -20.10
C ALA A 82 -14.17 14.65 -21.45
N MET A 83 -13.05 14.56 -22.17
CA MET A 83 -12.88 15.11 -23.51
C MET A 83 -13.43 14.19 -24.63
N ASN A 84 -14.00 13.03 -24.29
CA ASN A 84 -14.45 12.00 -25.23
C ASN A 84 -13.36 11.53 -26.21
N VAL A 85 -12.10 11.51 -25.79
CA VAL A 85 -10.99 10.98 -26.59
C VAL A 85 -11.04 9.45 -26.56
N PRO A 86 -11.22 8.77 -27.71
CA PRO A 86 -11.26 7.31 -27.75
C PRO A 86 -9.91 6.71 -27.36
N PRO A 87 -9.87 5.53 -26.69
CA PRO A 87 -8.61 4.90 -26.29
C PRO A 87 -7.65 4.61 -27.46
N GLN A 88 -8.17 4.40 -28.67
CA GLN A 88 -7.38 4.18 -29.88
C GLN A 88 -6.66 5.43 -30.38
N GLN A 89 -7.04 6.61 -29.89
CA GLN A 89 -6.39 7.88 -30.23
C GLN A 89 -5.24 8.22 -29.28
N VAL A 90 -4.99 7.39 -28.27
CA VAL A 90 -3.87 7.56 -27.34
C VAL A 90 -2.60 7.01 -27.97
N LEU A 91 -1.58 7.84 -28.10
CA LEU A 91 -0.37 7.55 -28.89
C LEU A 91 0.82 7.18 -28.00
N GLU A 92 1.14 8.04 -27.04
CA GLU A 92 2.37 7.92 -26.24
C GLU A 92 2.12 8.38 -24.81
N LEU A 93 2.75 7.68 -23.85
CA LEU A 93 2.79 8.05 -22.44
C LEU A 93 4.25 8.10 -21.99
N HIS A 94 4.68 9.25 -21.50
CA HIS A 94 5.98 9.44 -20.88
C HIS A 94 5.80 9.78 -19.40
N THR A 95 6.45 9.06 -18.50
CA THR A 95 6.39 9.31 -17.05
C THR A 95 7.78 9.56 -16.46
N GLU A 96 7.89 10.42 -15.45
CA GLU A 96 9.17 10.58 -14.74
C GLU A 96 9.51 9.31 -13.91
N LEU A 97 8.49 8.59 -13.43
CA LEU A 97 8.60 7.35 -12.68
C LEU A 97 7.74 6.27 -13.37
N ALA A 98 8.26 5.06 -13.55
CA ALA A 98 7.54 3.99 -14.23
C ALA A 98 6.19 3.70 -13.54
N SER A 99 5.14 3.54 -14.35
CA SER A 99 3.78 3.30 -13.88
C SER A 99 3.70 2.10 -12.93
N CYS A 100 3.10 2.29 -11.76
CA CYS A 100 3.15 1.33 -10.67
C CYS A 100 2.30 0.05 -10.91
N GLU A 101 2.63 -1.02 -10.20
CA GLU A 101 1.79 -2.24 -10.02
C GLU A 101 1.45 -2.44 -8.54
N LEU A 102 1.15 -1.33 -7.85
CA LEU A 102 1.02 -1.26 -6.40
C LEU A 102 -0.40 -0.85 -5.96
N PRO A 103 -0.79 -1.17 -4.71
CA PRO A 103 -1.95 -0.57 -4.05
C PRO A 103 -2.01 0.94 -4.23
N GLY A 104 -3.23 1.48 -4.36
CA GLY A 104 -3.44 2.92 -4.50
C GLY A 104 -3.20 3.45 -5.91
N GLY A 105 -2.78 2.61 -6.87
CA GLY A 105 -2.68 3.09 -8.23
C GLY A 105 -2.51 2.13 -9.39
N TYR A 106 -2.11 0.85 -9.26
CA TYR A 106 -1.97 -0.18 -10.35
C TYR A 106 -1.97 0.36 -11.82
N CYS A 107 -1.14 1.36 -12.11
CA CYS A 107 -1.23 2.19 -13.30
C CYS A 107 -0.88 1.37 -14.53
N ALA A 108 0.14 0.52 -14.44
CA ALA A 108 0.54 -0.34 -15.56
C ALA A 108 -0.58 -1.29 -15.98
N ARG A 109 -1.35 -1.84 -15.02
CA ARG A 109 -2.54 -2.65 -15.32
C ARG A 109 -3.61 -1.80 -16.02
N MET A 110 -3.97 -0.66 -15.44
CA MET A 110 -4.97 0.24 -16.01
C MET A 110 -4.62 0.63 -17.46
N ILE A 111 -3.36 0.97 -17.71
CA ILE A 111 -2.87 1.33 -19.04
C ILE A 111 -3.02 0.16 -20.01
N ARG A 112 -2.59 -1.05 -19.63
CA ARG A 112 -2.72 -2.24 -20.49
C ARG A 112 -4.18 -2.55 -20.84
N GLU A 113 -5.08 -2.39 -19.88
CA GLU A 113 -6.51 -2.66 -20.08
C GLU A 113 -7.23 -1.55 -20.86
N THR A 114 -6.71 -0.32 -20.83
CA THR A 114 -7.39 0.84 -21.44
C THR A 114 -6.78 1.27 -22.77
N TRP A 115 -5.45 1.38 -22.87
CA TRP A 115 -4.75 1.98 -24.00
C TRP A 115 -3.86 0.94 -24.71
N PRO A 116 -4.42 0.05 -25.53
CA PRO A 116 -3.68 -1.09 -26.09
C PRO A 116 -2.58 -0.71 -27.08
N GLN A 117 -2.60 0.50 -27.64
CA GLN A 117 -1.66 0.96 -28.66
C GLN A 117 -0.62 1.97 -28.15
N VAL A 118 -0.69 2.35 -26.87
CA VAL A 118 0.16 3.42 -26.33
C VAL A 118 1.61 2.98 -26.26
N ARG A 119 2.53 3.83 -26.72
CA ARG A 119 3.96 3.66 -26.46
C ARG A 119 4.32 4.24 -25.10
N ILE A 120 4.80 3.40 -24.19
CA ILE A 120 5.15 3.80 -22.82
C ILE A 120 6.66 4.01 -22.71
N THR A 121 7.08 5.11 -22.10
CA THR A 121 8.48 5.39 -21.73
C THR A 121 8.51 5.98 -20.32
N SER A 122 9.62 5.77 -19.60
CA SER A 122 9.80 6.36 -18.28
C SER A 122 11.24 6.77 -18.03
N VAL A 123 11.47 7.78 -17.21
CA VAL A 123 12.82 8.20 -16.81
C VAL A 123 13.42 7.24 -15.78
N ALA A 124 12.71 7.02 -14.67
CA ALA A 124 13.15 6.11 -13.61
C ALA A 124 12.30 4.82 -13.57
N PRO A 125 12.92 3.64 -13.33
CA PRO A 125 12.15 2.47 -12.92
C PRO A 125 11.52 2.73 -11.55
N TYR A 126 10.41 2.05 -11.21
CA TYR A 126 9.84 2.12 -9.86
C TYR A 126 9.99 0.81 -9.09
N GLY A 127 9.84 -0.34 -9.73
CA GLY A 127 9.95 -1.64 -9.06
C GLY A 127 8.69 -2.01 -8.24
N THR A 128 8.63 -3.28 -7.81
CA THR A 128 7.47 -3.85 -7.12
C THR A 128 7.70 -4.12 -5.64
N ASP A 129 8.96 -4.29 -5.22
CA ASP A 129 9.36 -4.46 -3.82
C ASP A 129 9.92 -3.15 -3.24
N HIS A 130 10.07 -3.10 -1.92
CA HIS A 130 10.51 -1.90 -1.21
C HIS A 130 11.88 -1.42 -1.67
N ALA A 131 12.83 -2.32 -1.92
CA ALA A 131 14.17 -1.94 -2.40
C ALA A 131 14.11 -1.26 -3.77
N GLY A 132 13.35 -1.83 -4.71
CA GLY A 132 13.10 -1.26 -6.02
C GLY A 132 12.44 0.11 -5.94
N ARG A 133 11.39 0.24 -5.11
CA ARG A 133 10.65 1.51 -4.92
C ARG A 133 11.54 2.62 -4.38
N GLN A 134 12.37 2.31 -3.38
CA GLN A 134 13.35 3.25 -2.83
C GLN A 134 14.42 3.64 -3.85
N GLN A 135 14.90 2.69 -4.67
CA GLN A 135 15.84 2.99 -5.75
C GLN A 135 15.22 3.89 -6.82
N GLY A 136 13.98 3.59 -7.24
CA GLY A 136 13.24 4.35 -8.23
C GLY A 136 13.01 5.79 -7.80
N MET A 137 12.55 5.99 -6.56
CA MET A 137 12.38 7.32 -5.98
C MET A 137 13.69 8.10 -5.89
N ARG A 138 14.79 7.45 -5.51
CA ARG A 138 16.10 8.11 -5.49
C ARG A 138 16.53 8.56 -6.89
N HIS A 139 16.32 7.74 -7.91
CA HIS A 139 16.64 8.11 -9.30
C HIS A 139 15.77 9.27 -9.79
N LEU A 140 14.46 9.25 -9.48
CA LEU A 140 13.55 10.36 -9.77
C LEU A 140 14.04 11.67 -9.14
N LEU A 141 14.37 11.65 -7.84
CA LEU A 141 14.80 12.85 -7.11
C LEU A 141 16.12 13.40 -7.65
N THR A 142 17.07 12.53 -8.02
CA THR A 142 18.32 12.95 -8.68
C THR A 142 18.02 13.65 -10.00
N HIS A 143 17.21 13.04 -10.86
CA HIS A 143 16.83 13.63 -12.15
C HIS A 143 16.12 14.98 -12.01
N GLN A 144 15.18 15.08 -11.07
CA GLN A 144 14.48 16.34 -10.80
C GLN A 144 15.42 17.43 -10.25
N GLY A 145 16.42 17.05 -9.46
CA GLY A 145 17.46 17.95 -8.97
C GLY A 145 18.38 18.46 -10.09
N GLU A 146 18.75 17.62 -11.04
CA GLU A 146 19.52 18.00 -12.23
C GLU A 146 18.73 18.98 -13.11
N LEU A 147 17.44 18.71 -13.34
CA LEU A 147 16.57 19.63 -14.08
C LEU A 147 16.45 21.01 -13.40
N HIS A 148 16.37 21.05 -12.07
CA HIS A 148 16.36 22.32 -11.33
C HIS A 148 17.63 23.15 -11.58
N GLN A 149 18.80 22.50 -11.53
CA GLN A 149 20.10 23.17 -11.71
C GLN A 149 20.32 23.66 -13.15
N VAL A 150 19.81 22.93 -14.14
CA VAL A 150 20.10 23.20 -15.56
C VAL A 150 19.03 24.09 -16.20
N ALA A 151 17.79 24.05 -15.73
CA ALA A 151 16.65 24.73 -16.35
C ALA A 151 16.02 25.84 -15.49
N ASP A 152 16.68 26.28 -14.41
CA ASP A 152 16.15 27.23 -13.42
C ASP A 152 14.72 26.88 -12.95
N GLY A 153 14.41 25.57 -12.88
CA GLY A 153 13.11 25.08 -12.46
C GLY A 153 12.83 25.36 -10.97
N PRO A 154 11.62 25.14 -10.45
CA PRO A 154 11.38 25.21 -9.01
C PRO A 154 12.09 24.03 -8.29
N ALA A 155 12.70 24.31 -7.13
CA ALA A 155 13.30 23.27 -6.30
C ALA A 155 12.24 22.24 -5.87
N ARG A 156 12.56 20.96 -5.97
CA ARG A 156 11.70 19.83 -5.62
C ARG A 156 12.32 19.10 -4.42
N PRO A 157 11.96 19.47 -3.18
CA PRO A 157 12.61 18.91 -2.00
C PRO A 157 12.31 17.42 -1.86
N ALA A 158 13.31 16.66 -1.39
CA ALA A 158 13.13 15.26 -1.02
C ALA A 158 12.17 15.12 0.17
N PRO A 159 11.44 13.99 0.28
CA PRO A 159 10.56 13.74 1.41
C PRO A 159 11.33 13.68 2.74
N VAL A 160 10.78 14.29 3.77
CA VAL A 160 11.23 14.17 5.17
C VAL A 160 10.22 13.32 5.91
N ARG A 161 10.42 12.00 5.88
CA ARG A 161 9.50 11.00 6.44
C ARG A 161 9.62 10.92 7.96
N ALA A 162 8.51 11.01 8.69
CA ALA A 162 8.52 10.76 10.13
C ALA A 162 8.62 9.25 10.43
N PRO A 163 9.36 8.84 11.48
CA PRO A 163 9.41 7.44 11.89
C PRO A 163 8.03 6.93 12.33
N LEU A 164 7.79 5.62 12.18
CA LEU A 164 6.59 4.97 12.70
C LEU A 164 6.49 5.18 14.22
N PRO A 165 5.42 5.81 14.73
CA PRO A 165 5.28 6.06 16.15
C PRO A 165 4.88 4.78 16.88
N GLN A 166 5.41 4.58 18.09
CA GLN A 166 4.93 3.56 19.01
C GLN A 166 3.78 4.15 19.82
N VAL A 167 2.55 3.80 19.45
CA VAL A 167 1.33 4.24 20.12
C VAL A 167 0.56 3.05 20.70
N PRO A 168 -0.13 3.21 21.84
CA PRO A 168 -1.02 2.17 22.34
C PRO A 168 -2.13 1.85 21.34
N LEU A 169 -2.57 0.58 21.31
CA LEU A 169 -3.72 0.19 20.52
C LEU A 169 -4.98 0.87 21.06
N GLN A 170 -5.79 1.39 20.14
CA GLN A 170 -7.11 1.94 20.44
C GLN A 170 -8.05 0.80 20.87
N PRO A 171 -8.97 1.04 21.80
CA PRO A 171 -9.96 0.04 22.18
C PRO A 171 -10.88 -0.30 21.00
N ALA A 172 -11.39 -1.53 20.98
CA ALA A 172 -12.44 -1.91 20.05
C ALA A 172 -13.71 -1.09 20.34
N ILE A 173 -14.39 -0.67 19.29
CA ILE A 173 -15.66 0.05 19.35
C ILE A 173 -16.78 -0.80 18.75
N PRO A 174 -18.04 -0.61 19.17
CA PRO A 174 -19.15 -1.41 18.65
C PRO A 174 -19.45 -1.08 17.17
N MET A 175 -20.11 -2.01 16.47
CA MET A 175 -20.29 -1.95 15.01
C MET A 175 -21.10 -0.74 14.53
N ASP A 176 -22.01 -0.24 15.36
CA ASP A 176 -22.79 0.98 15.13
C ASP A 176 -21.91 2.24 15.17
N ALA A 177 -20.87 2.27 16.01
CA ALA A 177 -19.88 3.35 15.99
C ALA A 177 -19.01 3.30 14.71
N ILE A 178 -18.61 2.10 14.26
CA ILE A 178 -17.91 1.94 12.97
C ILE A 178 -18.81 2.37 11.80
N ALA A 179 -20.11 2.01 11.85
CA ALA A 179 -21.09 2.45 10.88
C ALA A 179 -21.17 3.98 10.77
N GLN A 180 -21.08 4.68 11.91
CA GLN A 180 -21.06 6.14 11.95
C GLN A 180 -19.76 6.72 11.37
N GLU A 181 -18.60 6.14 11.68
CA GLU A 181 -17.31 6.54 11.08
C GLU A 181 -17.36 6.42 9.54
N LEU A 182 -17.87 5.30 9.03
CA LEU A 182 -18.04 5.05 7.59
C LEU A 182 -19.06 6.01 6.95
N ALA A 183 -20.21 6.23 7.59
CA ALA A 183 -21.22 7.14 7.07
C ALA A 183 -20.73 8.59 7.07
N GLY A 184 -19.90 8.99 8.04
CA GLY A 184 -19.23 10.29 8.05
C GLY A 184 -18.23 10.48 6.91
N ALA A 185 -17.56 9.40 6.50
CA ALA A 185 -16.57 9.42 5.42
C ALA A 185 -17.20 9.37 4.01
N PHE A 186 -18.19 8.51 3.82
CA PHE A 186 -18.72 8.16 2.49
C PHE A 186 -20.18 8.57 2.27
N GLY A 187 -20.83 9.15 3.29
CA GLY A 187 -22.26 9.36 3.31
C GLY A 187 -23.06 8.06 3.52
N PRO A 188 -24.33 8.15 3.91
CA PRO A 188 -25.15 6.97 4.21
C PRO A 188 -25.41 6.08 2.98
N GLN A 189 -25.47 6.67 1.78
CA GLN A 189 -25.67 5.94 0.52
C GLN A 189 -24.37 5.32 -0.02
N GLY A 190 -23.21 5.79 0.44
CA GLY A 190 -21.90 5.28 0.03
C GLY A 190 -21.47 4.02 0.79
N VAL A 191 -22.27 3.54 1.74
CA VAL A 191 -21.97 2.38 2.59
C VAL A 191 -22.95 1.25 2.30
N PHE A 192 -22.41 0.10 1.89
CA PHE A 192 -23.19 -1.11 1.64
C PHE A 192 -23.20 -2.02 2.86
N ARG A 193 -24.39 -2.49 3.25
CA ARG A 193 -24.60 -3.48 4.30
C ARG A 193 -25.14 -4.76 3.70
N PHE A 194 -24.55 -5.87 4.11
CA PHE A 194 -24.92 -7.20 3.62
C PHE A 194 -26.13 -7.73 4.41
N ASP A 195 -27.01 -8.46 3.72
CA ASP A 195 -28.09 -9.18 4.41
C ASP A 195 -27.56 -10.44 5.11
N GLN A 196 -28.36 -11.00 6.02
CA GLN A 196 -27.96 -12.18 6.79
C GLN A 196 -27.64 -13.39 5.90
N ARG A 197 -28.35 -13.55 4.78
CA ARG A 197 -28.13 -14.67 3.85
C ARG A 197 -26.80 -14.53 3.11
N ALA A 198 -26.38 -13.30 2.82
CA ALA A 198 -25.14 -13.03 2.12
C ALA A 198 -23.90 -13.45 2.93
N VAL A 199 -24.00 -13.44 4.27
CA VAL A 199 -22.93 -13.79 5.21
C VAL A 199 -23.11 -15.14 5.90
N SER A 200 -24.20 -15.88 5.62
CA SER A 200 -24.51 -17.14 6.29
C SER A 200 -23.70 -18.35 5.79
N ARG A 201 -22.66 -18.14 4.98
CA ARG A 201 -21.82 -19.25 4.51
C ARG A 201 -21.09 -19.87 5.69
N GLN A 202 -21.01 -21.20 5.69
CA GLN A 202 -20.21 -21.94 6.65
C GLN A 202 -18.74 -21.47 6.61
N GLY A 203 -18.18 -21.18 7.77
CA GLY A 203 -16.78 -20.77 7.92
C GLY A 203 -16.55 -19.25 7.91
N VAL A 204 -17.58 -18.44 7.62
CA VAL A 204 -17.50 -16.98 7.84
C VAL A 204 -17.35 -16.72 9.35
N PRO A 205 -16.27 -16.04 9.81
CA PRO A 205 -16.14 -15.69 11.21
C PRO A 205 -17.25 -14.75 11.67
N GLU A 206 -17.75 -14.92 12.90
CA GLU A 206 -18.86 -14.12 13.43
C GLU A 206 -18.57 -12.60 13.36
N ILE A 207 -17.35 -12.19 13.72
CA ILE A 207 -16.94 -10.79 13.63
C ILE A 207 -17.01 -10.23 12.21
N VAL A 208 -16.74 -11.06 11.20
CA VAL A 208 -16.83 -10.67 9.78
C VAL A 208 -18.28 -10.48 9.39
N ALA A 209 -19.15 -11.44 9.72
CA ALA A 209 -20.58 -11.36 9.46
C ALA A 209 -21.21 -10.12 10.13
N GLN A 210 -20.90 -9.89 11.41
CA GLN A 210 -21.37 -8.72 12.15
C GLN A 210 -20.89 -7.41 11.53
N THR A 211 -19.61 -7.33 11.12
CA THR A 211 -19.08 -6.12 10.49
C THR A 211 -19.81 -5.82 9.18
N LEU A 212 -19.97 -6.83 8.31
CA LEU A 212 -20.63 -6.67 7.01
C LEU A 212 -22.11 -6.29 7.13
N MET A 213 -22.82 -6.82 8.13
CA MET A 213 -24.25 -6.54 8.35
C MET A 213 -24.48 -5.18 9.02
N TRP A 214 -23.74 -4.86 10.07
CA TRP A 214 -24.03 -3.71 10.93
C TRP A 214 -23.21 -2.48 10.57
N ALA A 215 -21.89 -2.63 10.39
CA ALA A 215 -21.02 -1.53 9.98
C ALA A 215 -21.15 -1.25 8.47
N GLY A 216 -21.05 -2.31 7.66
CA GLY A 216 -20.98 -2.26 6.20
C GLY A 216 -19.57 -1.98 5.68
N LEU A 217 -19.46 -1.76 4.37
CA LEU A 217 -18.23 -1.38 3.68
C LEU A 217 -18.52 -0.22 2.71
N PRO A 218 -17.54 0.67 2.43
CA PRO A 218 -17.71 1.67 1.39
C PRO A 218 -17.88 1.00 0.03
N VAL A 219 -18.88 1.43 -0.74
CA VAL A 219 -19.18 0.88 -2.08
C VAL A 219 -18.02 1.15 -3.04
N ASP A 220 -17.59 2.40 -3.08
CA ASP A 220 -16.53 2.90 -3.95
C ASP A 220 -15.67 3.89 -3.15
N PHE A 221 -14.39 3.57 -3.07
CA PHE A 221 -13.35 4.47 -2.62
C PHE A 221 -12.11 4.34 -3.50
N GLY A 222 -12.29 4.54 -4.81
CA GLY A 222 -11.18 4.53 -5.76
C GLY A 222 -10.12 5.62 -5.46
N PRO A 223 -8.82 5.31 -5.60
CA PRO A 223 -8.26 4.07 -6.16
C PRO A 223 -8.00 2.95 -5.12
N PHE A 224 -8.49 3.08 -3.89
CA PHE A 224 -8.10 2.21 -2.77
C PHE A 224 -8.95 0.96 -2.66
N PHE A 225 -10.27 1.07 -2.83
CA PHE A 225 -11.18 -0.03 -2.54
C PHE A 225 -12.51 0.08 -3.30
N TRP A 226 -12.98 -1.06 -3.80
CA TRP A 226 -14.34 -1.25 -4.30
C TRP A 226 -14.93 -2.51 -3.66
N ALA A 227 -16.08 -2.38 -3.01
CA ALA A 227 -16.71 -3.50 -2.32
C ALA A 227 -17.23 -4.56 -3.31
N GLN A 228 -17.17 -5.83 -2.92
CA GLN A 228 -17.90 -6.93 -3.57
C GLN A 228 -19.38 -6.87 -3.14
N ALA A 229 -20.03 -5.76 -3.43
CA ALA A 229 -21.37 -5.39 -2.98
C ALA A 229 -22.43 -5.78 -4.02
N VAL A 230 -22.75 -7.08 -4.12
CA VAL A 230 -23.80 -7.57 -5.01
C VAL A 230 -25.06 -7.89 -4.18
N PRO A 231 -26.15 -7.12 -4.30
CA PRO A 231 -27.37 -7.34 -3.53
C PRO A 231 -27.92 -8.77 -3.67
N GLY A 232 -28.27 -9.39 -2.53
CA GLY A 232 -28.88 -10.72 -2.46
C GLY A 232 -27.96 -11.89 -2.83
N GLN A 233 -26.68 -11.64 -3.14
CA GLN A 233 -25.70 -12.67 -3.43
C GLN A 233 -24.81 -12.94 -2.21
N PRO A 234 -24.41 -14.21 -1.97
CA PRO A 234 -23.42 -14.52 -0.96
C PRO A 234 -22.05 -13.94 -1.32
N VAL A 235 -21.30 -13.53 -0.29
CA VAL A 235 -19.90 -13.05 -0.43
C VAL A 235 -19.07 -14.16 -1.10
N PRO A 236 -18.52 -14.04 -2.30
CA PRO A 236 -17.88 -15.17 -2.97
C PRO A 236 -16.53 -15.55 -2.33
N THR A 237 -16.10 -16.79 -2.50
CA THR A 237 -14.70 -17.17 -2.31
C THR A 237 -13.84 -16.69 -3.49
N LEU A 238 -12.53 -16.62 -3.32
CA LEU A 238 -11.63 -16.28 -4.41
C LEU A 238 -11.69 -17.30 -5.56
N ALA A 239 -11.90 -18.58 -5.24
CA ALA A 239 -12.10 -19.63 -6.24
C ALA A 239 -13.39 -19.42 -7.06
N GLU A 240 -14.50 -19.04 -6.41
CA GLU A 240 -15.76 -18.71 -7.08
C GLU A 240 -15.60 -17.46 -7.97
N LEU A 241 -14.90 -16.43 -7.48
CA LEU A 241 -14.61 -15.23 -8.27
C LEU A 241 -13.70 -15.55 -9.48
N ALA A 242 -12.70 -16.41 -9.32
CA ALA A 242 -11.82 -16.84 -10.41
C ALA A 242 -12.61 -17.60 -11.49
N ALA A 243 -13.52 -18.49 -11.07
CA ALA A 243 -14.41 -19.20 -11.99
C ALA A 243 -15.32 -18.23 -12.77
N GLN A 244 -15.87 -17.21 -12.11
CA GLN A 244 -16.66 -16.16 -12.76
C GLN A 244 -15.84 -15.36 -13.79
N ARG A 245 -14.55 -15.10 -13.51
CA ARG A 245 -13.63 -14.40 -14.41
C ARG A 245 -12.96 -15.32 -15.44
N GLN A 246 -13.23 -16.62 -15.41
CA GLN A 246 -12.63 -17.63 -16.29
C GLN A 246 -11.09 -17.63 -16.26
N VAL A 247 -10.50 -17.38 -15.09
CA VAL A 247 -9.04 -17.44 -14.87
C VAL A 247 -8.68 -18.64 -13.99
N GLN A 248 -7.43 -19.13 -14.11
CA GLN A 248 -6.96 -20.23 -13.29
C GLN A 248 -6.66 -19.72 -11.86
N PRO A 249 -7.38 -20.18 -10.81
CA PRO A 249 -7.07 -19.80 -9.43
C PRO A 249 -5.82 -20.51 -8.91
N ALA A 250 -5.27 -19.99 -7.81
CA ALA A 250 -4.33 -20.74 -6.98
C ALA A 250 -5.01 -21.92 -6.27
N SER A 251 -4.24 -22.96 -5.94
CA SER A 251 -4.77 -24.16 -5.26
C SER A 251 -5.43 -23.89 -3.90
N ASP A 252 -5.09 -22.79 -3.24
CA ASP A 252 -5.60 -22.36 -1.95
C ASP A 252 -6.73 -21.32 -2.04
N ALA A 253 -7.18 -20.93 -3.24
CA ALA A 253 -8.17 -19.87 -3.47
C ALA A 253 -9.51 -20.06 -2.71
N GLY A 254 -9.87 -21.30 -2.37
CA GLY A 254 -11.05 -21.58 -1.53
C GLY A 254 -10.94 -21.07 -0.09
N SER A 255 -9.74 -20.68 0.35
CA SER A 255 -9.43 -20.24 1.72
C SER A 255 -9.64 -18.74 1.95
N TYR A 256 -10.12 -18.02 0.93
CA TYR A 256 -10.23 -16.57 0.92
C TYR A 256 -11.66 -16.15 0.55
N LEU A 257 -12.32 -15.39 1.43
CA LEU A 257 -13.62 -14.75 1.18
C LEU A 257 -13.41 -13.34 0.63
N VAL A 258 -13.91 -13.05 -0.57
CA VAL A 258 -13.69 -11.76 -1.24
C VAL A 258 -14.67 -10.71 -0.74
N ILE A 259 -14.15 -9.67 -0.08
CA ILE A 259 -14.94 -8.52 0.38
C ILE A 259 -14.88 -7.33 -0.58
N GLY A 260 -13.92 -7.31 -1.51
CA GLY A 260 -13.76 -6.27 -2.50
C GLY A 260 -12.47 -6.39 -3.30
N SER A 261 -12.05 -5.29 -3.90
CA SER A 261 -10.84 -5.21 -4.71
C SER A 261 -10.17 -3.85 -4.55
N ASP A 262 -8.85 -3.82 -4.67
CA ASP A 262 -8.04 -2.60 -4.82
C ASP A 262 -7.69 -2.34 -6.30
N PHE A 263 -8.56 -2.79 -7.22
CA PHE A 263 -8.37 -2.85 -8.69
C PHE A 263 -7.35 -3.90 -9.16
N GLY A 264 -6.20 -4.00 -8.51
CA GLY A 264 -5.16 -4.97 -8.88
C GLY A 264 -5.42 -6.38 -8.36
N LYS A 265 -5.78 -6.50 -7.08
CA LYS A 265 -5.98 -7.74 -6.33
C LYS A 265 -7.39 -7.79 -5.74
N ALA A 266 -7.80 -8.98 -5.33
CA ALA A 266 -8.98 -9.15 -4.49
C ALA A 266 -8.58 -8.90 -3.02
N LEU A 267 -9.34 -8.07 -2.32
CA LEU A 267 -9.21 -7.95 -0.86
C LEU A 267 -10.12 -8.99 -0.22
N CYS A 268 -9.52 -9.83 0.61
CA CYS A 268 -10.14 -11.03 1.13
C CYS A 268 -10.01 -11.14 2.65
N VAL A 269 -10.99 -11.77 3.28
CA VAL A 269 -10.84 -12.36 4.62
C VAL A 269 -10.18 -13.73 4.45
N GLN A 270 -9.07 -13.96 5.15
CA GLN A 270 -8.39 -15.25 5.20
C GLN A 270 -9.06 -16.17 6.25
N TYR A 271 -9.42 -17.40 5.86
CA TYR A 271 -9.91 -18.38 6.81
C TYR A 271 -8.86 -18.80 7.84
N GLY A 272 -9.32 -19.10 9.06
CA GLY A 272 -8.47 -19.48 10.19
C GLY A 272 -7.93 -18.30 11.00
N THR A 273 -7.61 -17.17 10.35
CA THR A 273 -7.08 -15.97 11.02
C THR A 273 -8.06 -14.80 11.06
N ALA A 274 -9.01 -14.75 10.13
CA ALA A 274 -9.89 -13.60 9.88
C ALA A 274 -9.14 -12.29 9.50
N HIS A 275 -7.85 -12.40 9.16
CA HIS A 275 -7.06 -11.28 8.64
C HIS A 275 -7.60 -10.84 7.27
N ILE A 276 -7.42 -9.55 6.98
CA ILE A 276 -7.64 -8.99 5.66
C ILE A 276 -6.34 -9.04 4.88
N VAL A 277 -6.41 -9.62 3.68
CA VAL A 277 -5.26 -9.81 2.79
C VAL A 277 -5.61 -9.44 1.35
N ALA A 278 -4.66 -8.91 0.60
CA ALA A 278 -4.78 -8.69 -0.84
C ALA A 278 -4.16 -9.88 -1.59
N VAL A 279 -4.95 -10.54 -2.43
CA VAL A 279 -4.57 -11.76 -3.15
C VAL A 279 -4.88 -11.61 -4.65
N PRO A 280 -3.96 -11.94 -5.56
CA PRO A 280 -4.27 -12.04 -6.98
C PRO A 280 -5.40 -13.05 -7.24
N VAL A 281 -6.34 -12.73 -8.13
CA VAL A 281 -7.43 -13.65 -8.49
C VAL A 281 -6.91 -14.81 -9.34
N GLU A 282 -5.99 -14.53 -10.24
CA GLU A 282 -5.26 -15.53 -11.01
C GLU A 282 -4.09 -16.06 -10.17
N GLY A 283 -3.94 -17.39 -10.16
CA GLY A 283 -2.85 -18.06 -9.45
C GLY A 283 -1.49 -17.79 -10.08
N GLY A 284 -0.44 -18.12 -9.33
CA GLY A 284 0.92 -18.13 -9.87
C GLY A 284 1.11 -19.22 -10.94
N PRO A 285 2.31 -19.31 -11.53
CA PRO A 285 2.62 -20.30 -12.56
C PRO A 285 2.17 -21.71 -12.17
N GLY A 286 1.36 -22.35 -13.03
CA GLY A 286 0.82 -23.68 -12.78
C GLY A 286 -0.28 -23.76 -11.71
N GLY A 287 -0.86 -22.63 -11.29
CA GLY A 287 -1.85 -22.57 -10.20
C GLY A 287 -1.22 -22.55 -8.81
N ALA A 288 0.06 -22.18 -8.70
CA ALA A 288 0.74 -22.07 -7.42
C ALA A 288 0.16 -20.92 -6.57
N PRO A 289 0.03 -21.11 -5.24
CA PRO A 289 -0.29 -20.01 -4.32
C PRO A 289 0.69 -18.85 -4.44
N VAL A 290 0.13 -17.63 -4.48
CA VAL A 290 0.91 -16.38 -4.38
C VAL A 290 0.82 -15.90 -2.93
N PRO A 291 1.94 -15.53 -2.29
CA PRO A 291 1.90 -15.05 -0.92
C PRO A 291 0.90 -13.89 -0.74
N PRO A 292 -0.09 -14.01 0.17
CA PRO A 292 -1.05 -12.95 0.40
C PRO A 292 -0.37 -11.72 1.00
N GLN A 293 -0.69 -10.54 0.48
CA GLN A 293 -0.20 -9.29 1.04
C GLN A 293 -1.08 -8.89 2.24
N PHE A 294 -0.48 -8.72 3.41
CA PHE A 294 -1.23 -8.35 4.61
C PHE A 294 -1.83 -6.95 4.50
N VAL A 295 -3.10 -6.79 4.91
CA VAL A 295 -3.82 -5.52 4.93
C VAL A 295 -4.14 -5.15 6.37
N ASN A 296 -4.96 -5.93 7.07
CA ASN A 296 -5.33 -5.67 8.46
C ASN A 296 -5.55 -6.95 9.25
N SER A 297 -5.44 -6.84 10.57
CA SER A 297 -5.68 -7.94 11.52
C SER A 297 -7.15 -8.33 11.61
N SER A 298 -8.09 -7.47 11.21
CA SER A 298 -9.52 -7.81 11.20
C SER A 298 -10.34 -6.90 10.28
N LEU A 299 -11.56 -7.34 9.94
CA LEU A 299 -12.50 -6.54 9.13
C LEU A 299 -12.94 -5.22 9.81
N PRO A 300 -13.24 -5.18 11.14
CA PRO A 300 -13.47 -3.92 11.83
C PRO A 300 -12.31 -2.92 11.67
N GLN A 301 -11.06 -3.36 11.87
CA GLN A 301 -9.90 -2.48 11.74
C GLN A 301 -9.71 -1.98 10.31
N PHE A 302 -9.94 -2.84 9.30
CA PHE A 302 -9.93 -2.43 7.89
C PHE A 302 -10.99 -1.38 7.59
N ALA A 303 -12.23 -1.59 8.04
CA ALA A 303 -13.33 -0.64 7.83
C ALA A 303 -13.04 0.72 8.46
N ARG A 304 -12.51 0.74 9.69
CA ARG A 304 -12.10 1.98 10.38
C ARG A 304 -10.93 2.67 9.67
N SER A 305 -9.96 1.90 9.17
CA SER A 305 -8.82 2.43 8.40
C SER A 305 -9.28 3.09 7.09
N LEU A 306 -10.24 2.48 6.39
CA LEU A 306 -10.89 3.08 5.21
C LEU A 306 -11.68 4.33 5.56
N ALA A 307 -12.47 4.32 6.65
CA ALA A 307 -13.23 5.49 7.10
C ALA A 307 -12.30 6.68 7.38
N MET A 308 -11.21 6.43 8.11
CA MET A 308 -10.19 7.44 8.42
C MET A 308 -9.56 8.03 7.16
N LEU A 309 -9.12 7.18 6.22
CA LEU A 309 -8.56 7.66 4.96
C LEU A 309 -9.61 8.43 4.15
N GLY A 310 -10.85 7.94 4.09
CA GLY A 310 -11.97 8.57 3.38
C GLY A 310 -12.28 9.98 3.87
N GLN A 311 -12.28 10.21 5.19
CA GLN A 311 -12.52 11.53 5.77
C GLN A 311 -11.45 12.55 5.38
N MET A 312 -10.19 12.13 5.33
CA MET A 312 -9.09 13.06 5.04
C MET A 312 -8.76 13.21 3.55
N TRP A 313 -9.08 12.22 2.71
CA TRP A 313 -8.55 12.12 1.35
C TRP A 313 -8.75 13.38 0.51
N ARG A 314 -10.00 13.86 0.39
CA ARG A 314 -10.30 15.07 -0.39
C ARG A 314 -9.76 16.35 0.25
N LEU A 315 -9.60 16.36 1.56
CA LEU A 315 -9.09 17.52 2.31
C LEU A 315 -7.57 17.69 2.17
N ARG A 316 -6.87 16.68 1.62
CA ARG A 316 -5.43 16.77 1.32
C ARG A 316 -5.12 17.60 0.08
N GLN A 317 -6.11 17.90 -0.75
CA GLN A 317 -5.92 18.71 -1.95
C GLN A 317 -5.46 20.12 -1.58
N HIS A 318 -4.52 20.64 -2.36
CA HIS A 318 -3.95 21.99 -2.20
C HIS A 318 -3.16 22.23 -0.90
N LEU A 319 -2.89 21.20 -0.10
CA LEU A 319 -1.98 21.32 1.03
C LEU A 319 -0.55 21.62 0.56
N THR A 320 0.20 22.41 1.34
CA THR A 320 1.65 22.51 1.14
C THR A 320 2.32 21.18 1.49
N PRO A 321 3.54 20.91 0.98
CA PRO A 321 4.27 19.70 1.31
C PRO A 321 4.42 19.43 2.81
N GLU A 322 4.63 20.48 3.62
CA GLU A 322 4.74 20.40 5.09
C GLU A 322 3.40 20.10 5.75
N GLN A 323 2.29 20.69 5.24
CA GLN A 323 0.95 20.41 5.75
C GLN A 323 0.54 18.97 5.45
N ALA A 324 0.76 18.51 4.22
CA ALA A 324 0.55 17.12 3.82
C ALA A 324 1.46 16.16 4.61
N GLY A 325 2.70 16.58 4.92
CA GLY A 325 3.62 15.84 5.77
C GLY A 325 3.04 15.61 7.17
N ARG A 326 2.58 16.67 7.85
CA ARG A 326 1.92 16.58 9.17
C ARG A 326 0.70 15.67 9.15
N TRP A 327 -0.16 15.80 8.15
CA TRP A 327 -1.33 14.93 8.00
C TRP A 327 -0.95 13.47 7.78
N THR A 328 0.14 13.21 7.08
CA THR A 328 0.67 11.85 6.89
C THR A 328 1.22 11.28 8.19
N VAL A 329 1.84 12.10 9.05
CA VAL A 329 2.22 11.70 10.43
C VAL A 329 0.99 11.30 11.24
N ASP A 330 -0.06 12.13 11.22
CA ASP A 330 -1.28 11.85 11.98
C ASP A 330 -1.99 10.59 11.47
N PHE A 331 -2.07 10.41 10.16
CA PHE A 331 -2.65 9.20 9.56
C PHE A 331 -1.85 7.95 9.95
N GLN A 332 -0.51 8.03 9.89
CA GLN A 332 0.39 6.95 10.30
C GLN A 332 0.23 6.59 11.79
N ALA A 333 0.11 7.59 12.67
CA ALA A 333 -0.12 7.37 14.09
C ALA A 333 -1.47 6.70 14.38
N ASN A 334 -2.53 7.16 13.71
CA ASN A 334 -3.84 6.58 13.88
C ASN A 334 -3.93 5.15 13.30
N LEU A 335 -3.31 4.88 12.14
CA LEU A 335 -3.22 3.51 11.61
C LEU A 335 -2.48 2.58 12.57
N ALA A 336 -1.34 3.02 13.13
CA ALA A 336 -0.58 2.24 14.11
C ALA A 336 -1.40 1.97 15.39
N GLY A 337 -2.20 2.95 15.83
CA GLY A 337 -3.11 2.80 16.96
C GLY A 337 -4.30 1.88 16.67
N LEU A 338 -4.78 1.82 15.43
CA LEU A 338 -5.83 0.89 15.03
C LEU A 338 -5.30 -0.54 14.90
N ASP A 339 -4.17 -0.71 14.23
CA ASP A 339 -3.62 -2.00 13.85
C ASP A 339 -2.12 -1.89 13.52
N SER A 340 -1.27 -2.12 14.52
CA SER A 340 0.19 -2.05 14.34
C SER A 340 0.73 -3.09 13.36
N ALA A 341 0.05 -4.24 13.20
CA ALA A 341 0.45 -5.28 12.24
C ALA A 341 0.32 -4.81 10.79
N ALA A 342 -0.62 -3.90 10.50
CA ALA A 342 -0.80 -3.29 9.18
C ALA A 342 0.45 -2.53 8.69
N LEU A 343 1.31 -2.11 9.62
CA LEU A 343 2.53 -1.34 9.37
C LEU A 343 3.82 -2.10 9.72
N ALA A 344 3.72 -3.39 10.09
CA ALA A 344 4.85 -4.18 10.57
C ALA A 344 5.86 -4.55 9.48
N SER A 345 5.48 -4.48 8.21
CA SER A 345 6.33 -4.77 7.05
C SER A 345 6.24 -3.65 6.03
N PRO A 346 7.33 -3.27 5.33
CA PRO A 346 7.28 -2.32 4.22
C PRO A 346 6.49 -2.86 3.01
N GLU A 347 6.18 -4.16 2.98
CA GLU A 347 5.35 -4.77 1.95
C GLU A 347 3.87 -4.89 2.34
N SER A 348 3.49 -4.56 3.59
CA SER A 348 2.08 -4.50 3.97
C SER A 348 1.35 -3.45 3.13
N TRP A 349 0.07 -3.72 2.83
CA TRP A 349 -0.72 -2.89 1.92
C TRP A 349 -0.77 -1.42 2.35
N TRP A 350 -1.00 -1.15 3.64
CA TRP A 350 -1.00 0.21 4.19
C TRP A 350 0.39 0.85 4.23
N SER A 351 1.45 0.08 4.46
CA SER A 351 2.83 0.59 4.38
C SER A 351 3.16 1.10 2.97
N VAL A 352 2.72 0.38 1.94
CA VAL A 352 2.92 0.80 0.54
C VAL A 352 2.12 2.07 0.22
N LEU A 353 0.90 2.21 0.72
CA LEU A 353 0.14 3.47 0.57
C LEU A 353 0.80 4.64 1.31
N LEU A 354 1.25 4.43 2.54
CA LEU A 354 1.94 5.46 3.33
C LEU A 354 3.25 5.89 2.66
N GLU A 355 4.03 4.94 2.13
CA GLU A 355 5.22 5.26 1.35
C GLU A 355 4.90 6.17 0.17
N GLN A 356 3.86 5.83 -0.61
CA GLN A 356 3.43 6.64 -1.75
C GLN A 356 2.93 8.03 -1.33
N MET A 357 2.21 8.15 -0.21
CA MET A 357 1.80 9.45 0.35
C MET A 357 3.01 10.29 0.78
N TRP A 358 4.00 9.66 1.43
CA TRP A 358 5.25 10.31 1.80
C TRP A 358 6.03 10.78 0.59
N ASP A 359 5.99 10.05 -0.52
CA ASP A 359 6.68 10.40 -1.78
C ASP A 359 5.93 11.46 -2.61
N GLY A 360 4.72 11.85 -2.19
CA GLY A 360 3.86 12.79 -2.92
C GLY A 360 3.22 12.18 -4.17
N LEU A 361 3.10 10.85 -4.21
CA LEU A 361 2.49 10.11 -5.31
C LEU A 361 0.95 10.06 -5.19
N LEU A 362 0.43 10.23 -3.97
CA LEU A 362 -0.99 10.20 -3.58
C LEU A 362 -1.41 11.42 -2.77
#